data_AF-A0A2U3N1H2-F1
#
_entry.id   AF-A0A2U3N1H2-F1
#
_cell.length_a   1.000
_cell.length_b   1.000
_cell.length_c   1.000
_cell.angle_alpha   90.00
_cell.angle_beta   90.00
_cell.angle_gamma   90.00
#
_symmetry.space_group_name_H-M   'P 1'
#
loop_
_entity.id
_entity.type
_entity.pdbx_description
1 polymer ?
#
loop_
_entity_poly.entity_id
_entity_poly.type
_entity_poly.pdbx_seq_one_letter_code
_entity_poly.pdbx_strand_id
1 'polypeptide(L)'
;MMKKLLQGAVLPFVIFTSGVLLLGCDQAQDHRSDQTQAEDQQSRDDSYSSNEQVNSKDDPADNHTSVRSDLKSGNMFYIARDVADMQLKTGDYVRKLEQTQNDLQQAIESKDQHQLQKTATNLRYQLQGFSDALNALNLKSEEIDSIRGQVLRANKQVLDSPFLNGSTDFSKINFEKIEQQMNTIQSDMLKLAAMLTMGKSSDQQGDDDSDQ
;
A
#
# COMPACT_ATOMS: atom_id res chain seq x y z
N MET A 1 9.37 -37.17 44.09
CA MET A 1 8.13 -37.56 44.83
C MET A 1 7.56 -36.27 45.39
N MET A 2 6.33 -35.81 45.15
CA MET A 2 5.03 -36.48 45.03
C MET A 2 4.02 -35.71 44.12
N LYS A 3 3.10 -36.48 43.50
CA LYS A 3 1.64 -36.26 43.24
C LYS A 3 1.19 -34.97 42.53
N LYS A 4 0.82 -35.03 41.23
CA LYS A 4 -0.52 -35.37 40.67
C LYS A 4 -1.70 -34.62 41.31
N LEU A 5 -2.24 -33.65 40.57
CA LEU A 5 -3.67 -33.33 40.54
C LEU A 5 -4.10 -33.14 39.09
N LEU A 6 -4.76 -34.17 38.59
CA LEU A 6 -5.51 -34.22 37.34
C LEU A 6 -6.97 -34.13 37.77
N GLN A 7 -7.73 -33.08 37.40
CA GLN A 7 -9.19 -33.14 37.31
C GLN A 7 -9.82 -31.82 36.86
N GLY A 8 -10.51 -31.88 35.71
CA GLY A 8 -11.82 -31.25 35.57
C GLY A 8 -11.86 -29.87 34.91
N ALA A 9 -11.92 -29.83 33.58
CA ALA A 9 -12.76 -28.87 32.86
C ALA A 9 -13.06 -29.45 31.47
N VAL A 10 -14.21 -30.11 31.38
CA VAL A 10 -14.80 -30.64 30.15
C VAL A 10 -15.87 -29.64 29.71
N LEU A 11 -15.73 -29.13 28.48
CA LEU A 11 -16.76 -28.58 27.56
C LEU A 11 -17.33 -27.16 27.83
N PRO A 12 -17.85 -26.43 26.80
CA PRO A 12 -18.37 -26.96 25.53
C PRO A 12 -17.91 -26.31 24.22
N PHE A 13 -18.11 -27.11 23.16
CA PHE A 13 -18.17 -26.73 21.75
C PHE A 13 -19.03 -25.49 21.52
N VAL A 14 -18.47 -24.48 20.87
CA VAL A 14 -19.26 -23.47 20.18
C VAL A 14 -19.28 -23.85 18.71
N ILE A 15 -20.32 -24.60 18.31
CA ILE A 15 -20.67 -24.78 16.90
C ILE A 15 -21.33 -23.46 16.47
N PHE A 16 -20.58 -22.59 15.80
CA PHE A 16 -21.18 -21.41 15.15
C PHE A 16 -21.77 -21.87 13.80
N THR A 17 -23.05 -22.18 13.84
CA THR A 17 -23.88 -22.51 12.67
C THR A 17 -24.06 -21.30 11.75
N SER A 18 -23.97 -21.59 10.46
CA SER A 18 -24.10 -20.71 9.31
C SER A 18 -25.25 -19.70 9.36
N GLY A 19 -24.96 -18.46 8.94
CA GLY A 19 -25.93 -17.44 8.57
C GLY A 19 -25.77 -17.03 7.09
N VAL A 20 -26.57 -17.69 6.25
CA VAL A 20 -27.24 -17.23 5.01
C VAL A 20 -26.60 -16.10 4.17
N LEU A 21 -26.33 -16.49 2.92
CA LEU A 21 -26.18 -15.68 1.70
C LEU A 21 -27.15 -14.49 1.63
N LEU A 22 -26.63 -13.27 1.53
CA LEU A 22 -27.34 -12.15 0.94
C LEU A 22 -26.86 -11.96 -0.50
N LEU A 23 -27.60 -12.62 -1.39
CA LEU A 23 -28.10 -12.10 -2.66
C LEU A 23 -27.24 -11.02 -3.32
N GLY A 24 -26.56 -11.41 -4.39
CA GLY A 24 -26.06 -10.48 -5.38
C GLY A 24 -27.19 -9.61 -5.93
N CYS A 25 -26.90 -8.33 -6.10
CA CYS A 25 -27.73 -7.42 -6.88
C CYS A 25 -27.68 -7.86 -8.35
N ASP A 26 -28.63 -8.70 -8.74
CA ASP A 26 -29.10 -8.82 -10.11
C ASP A 26 -30.21 -7.80 -10.29
N GLN A 27 -30.02 -6.78 -11.14
CA GLN A 27 -31.13 -6.30 -11.97
C GLN A 27 -30.66 -5.45 -13.16
N ALA A 28 -30.96 -6.00 -14.34
CA ALA A 28 -31.33 -5.34 -15.60
C ALA A 28 -30.22 -4.68 -16.45
N GLN A 29 -29.63 -5.52 -17.29
CA GLN A 29 -29.47 -5.18 -18.71
C GLN A 29 -30.85 -4.85 -19.30
N ASP A 30 -31.00 -3.64 -19.83
CA ASP A 30 -32.04 -3.33 -20.81
C ASP A 30 -31.35 -2.93 -22.11
N HIS A 31 -31.10 -3.92 -22.97
CA HIS A 31 -30.86 -3.69 -24.38
C HIS A 31 -32.23 -3.50 -25.03
N ARG A 32 -32.55 -2.26 -25.40
CA ARG A 32 -33.57 -2.01 -26.43
C ARG A 32 -32.92 -1.32 -27.61
N SER A 33 -32.62 -2.14 -28.62
CA SER A 33 -32.35 -1.74 -29.99
C SER A 33 -33.66 -1.46 -30.72
N ASP A 34 -33.71 -0.34 -31.44
CA ASP A 34 -34.45 -0.04 -32.67
C ASP A 34 -34.55 1.49 -32.75
N GLN A 35 -34.28 2.23 -33.83
CA GLN A 35 -33.76 1.96 -35.17
C GLN A 35 -33.45 3.36 -35.77
N THR A 36 -32.35 3.46 -36.50
CA THR A 36 -32.18 4.18 -37.78
C THR A 36 -32.64 5.65 -37.93
N GLN A 37 -31.67 6.55 -38.08
CA GLN A 37 -31.60 7.48 -39.23
C GLN A 37 -30.20 8.10 -39.33
N ALA A 38 -29.52 7.76 -40.42
CA ALA A 38 -28.40 8.53 -40.96
C ALA A 38 -28.98 9.63 -41.85
N GLU A 39 -28.39 10.83 -41.84
CA GLU A 39 -27.81 11.49 -43.03
C GLU A 39 -27.19 12.85 -42.68
N ASP A 40 -26.10 13.12 -43.39
CA ASP A 40 -25.18 14.27 -43.42
C ASP A 40 -25.79 15.69 -43.38
N GLN A 41 -25.05 16.65 -42.80
CA GLN A 41 -24.55 17.83 -43.53
C GLN A 41 -23.58 18.71 -42.71
N GLN A 42 -22.28 18.56 -43.04
CA GLN A 42 -21.38 19.62 -43.50
C GLN A 42 -21.61 21.07 -43.00
N SER A 43 -20.64 21.61 -42.25
CA SER A 43 -20.02 22.92 -42.53
C SER A 43 -18.74 23.11 -41.72
N ARG A 44 -17.65 23.25 -42.48
CA ARG A 44 -16.30 23.66 -42.10
C ARG A 44 -16.25 25.18 -42.22
N ASP A 45 -15.70 25.89 -41.25
CA ASP A 45 -15.06 27.16 -41.55
C ASP A 45 -13.83 27.39 -40.66
N ASP A 46 -12.73 27.67 -41.37
CA ASP A 46 -11.40 28.00 -40.91
C ASP A 46 -11.31 29.53 -40.86
N SER A 47 -10.93 30.15 -39.73
CA SER A 47 -10.42 31.52 -39.80
C SER A 47 -9.41 31.84 -38.70
N TYR A 48 -8.14 31.84 -39.09
CA TYR A 48 -7.08 32.64 -38.49
C TYR A 48 -7.44 34.13 -38.56
N SER A 49 -7.23 34.89 -37.48
CA SER A 49 -6.86 36.30 -37.60
C SER A 49 -6.06 36.77 -36.40
N SER A 50 -4.87 37.27 -36.70
CA SER A 50 -3.93 37.91 -35.80
C SER A 50 -4.36 39.32 -35.40
N ASN A 51 -3.92 39.72 -34.21
CA ASN A 51 -3.55 41.07 -33.76
C ASN A 51 -4.54 42.21 -33.96
N GLU A 52 -5.16 42.66 -32.86
CA GLU A 52 -5.33 44.09 -32.64
C GLU A 52 -5.05 44.46 -31.17
N GLN A 53 -4.07 45.35 -31.02
CA GLN A 53 -3.56 45.94 -29.82
C GLN A 53 -4.39 47.21 -29.55
N VAL A 54 -5.22 47.22 -28.51
CA VAL A 54 -5.81 48.47 -27.99
C VAL A 54 -5.39 48.66 -26.54
N ASN A 55 -4.52 49.66 -26.40
CA ASN A 55 -4.08 50.28 -25.17
C ASN A 55 -5.29 50.89 -24.44
N SER A 56 -5.54 50.48 -23.20
CA SER A 56 -6.25 51.30 -22.22
C SER A 56 -5.69 50.99 -20.84
N LYS A 57 -5.16 52.05 -20.24
CA LYS A 57 -4.43 52.09 -18.99
C LYS A 57 -5.36 52.73 -17.98
N ASP A 58 -5.89 51.93 -17.06
CA ASP A 58 -6.49 52.38 -15.80
C ASP A 58 -6.43 51.21 -14.81
N ASP A 59 -5.57 51.37 -13.80
CA ASP A 59 -5.61 50.69 -12.50
C ASP A 59 -6.00 51.82 -11.52
N PRO A 60 -6.84 51.60 -10.48
CA PRO A 60 -6.43 50.71 -9.41
C PRO A 60 -7.58 49.89 -8.76
N ALA A 61 -7.23 48.68 -8.34
CA ALA A 61 -7.68 48.01 -7.10
C ALA A 61 -9.20 48.03 -6.79
N ASP A 62 -9.92 47.02 -7.28
CA ASP A 62 -10.72 46.11 -6.44
C ASP A 62 -11.33 45.01 -7.33
N ASN A 63 -10.90 43.76 -7.14
CA ASN A 63 -11.70 42.63 -7.63
C ASN A 63 -11.43 41.39 -6.76
N HIS A 64 -12.25 41.28 -5.71
CA HIS A 64 -12.92 40.06 -5.31
C HIS A 64 -12.24 38.74 -5.73
N THR A 65 -11.54 38.16 -4.76
CA THR A 65 -11.56 36.75 -4.36
C THR A 65 -12.34 35.79 -5.27
N SER A 66 -11.67 34.70 -5.63
CA SER A 66 -12.22 33.43 -6.12
C SER A 66 -12.37 33.25 -7.64
N VAL A 67 -11.24 33.27 -8.34
CA VAL A 67 -10.91 32.15 -9.23
C VAL A 67 -9.76 31.42 -8.53
N ARG A 68 -10.09 30.66 -7.47
CA ARG A 68 -10.18 29.21 -7.57
C ARG A 68 -8.93 28.74 -8.30
N SER A 69 -7.90 28.30 -7.59
CA SER A 69 -7.87 26.88 -7.24
C SER A 69 -8.16 25.99 -8.45
N ASP A 70 -7.77 26.40 -9.66
CA ASP A 70 -7.65 25.51 -10.81
C ASP A 70 -6.60 24.51 -10.39
N LEU A 71 -7.14 23.36 -10.03
CA LEU A 71 -6.71 22.67 -8.86
C LEU A 71 -5.32 22.08 -9.11
N LYS A 72 -4.62 21.92 -8.00
CA LYS A 72 -3.84 20.72 -7.64
C LYS A 72 -4.64 19.39 -7.87
N SER A 73 -5.72 19.36 -8.68
CA SER A 73 -6.51 18.18 -9.09
C SER A 73 -5.69 17.25 -9.95
N GLY A 74 -4.74 17.78 -10.73
CA GLY A 74 -3.74 16.97 -11.41
C GLY A 74 -2.92 16.16 -10.40
N ASN A 75 -2.52 16.78 -9.28
CA ASN A 75 -1.71 16.11 -8.26
C ASN A 75 -2.47 15.01 -7.52
N MET A 76 -3.73 15.26 -7.12
CA MET A 76 -4.51 14.26 -6.38
C MET A 76 -4.86 13.04 -7.25
N PHE A 77 -5.13 13.24 -8.55
CA PHE A 77 -5.30 12.12 -9.48
C PHE A 77 -4.02 11.29 -9.61
N TYR A 78 -2.86 11.92 -9.78
CA TYR A 78 -1.59 11.20 -9.83
C TYR A 78 -1.26 10.51 -8.51
N ILE A 79 -1.51 11.14 -7.36
CA ILE A 79 -1.37 10.52 -6.04
C ILE A 79 -2.23 9.26 -5.95
N ALA A 80 -3.54 9.36 -6.20
CA ALA A 80 -4.46 8.22 -6.09
C ALA A 80 -4.07 7.08 -7.05
N ARG A 81 -3.73 7.43 -8.30
CA ARG A 81 -3.27 6.48 -9.32
C ARG A 81 -1.95 5.81 -8.93
N ASP A 82 -1.00 6.56 -8.40
CA ASP A 82 0.33 6.07 -8.03
C ASP A 82 0.29 5.22 -6.77
N VAL A 83 -0.55 5.60 -5.80
CA VAL A 83 -0.90 4.78 -4.63
C VAL A 83 -1.53 3.46 -5.08
N ALA A 84 -2.43 3.50 -6.06
CA ALA A 84 -3.04 2.29 -6.61
C ALA A 84 -2.02 1.42 -7.37
N ASP A 85 -1.14 2.01 -8.19
CA ASP A 85 -0.09 1.27 -8.92
C ASP A 85 0.91 0.62 -7.96
N MET A 86 1.32 1.36 -6.93
CA MET A 86 2.15 0.83 -5.84
C MET A 86 1.45 -0.34 -5.14
N GLN A 87 0.19 -0.17 -4.71
CA GLN A 87 -0.57 -1.26 -4.08
C GLN A 87 -0.76 -2.47 -5.00
N LEU A 88 -1.03 -2.25 -6.29
CA LEU A 88 -1.25 -3.32 -7.27
C LEU A 88 0.03 -4.13 -7.47
N LYS A 89 1.18 -3.47 -7.64
CA LYS A 89 2.45 -4.15 -7.92
C LYS A 89 3.13 -4.70 -6.69
N THR A 90 2.89 -4.10 -5.52
CA THR A 90 3.61 -4.46 -4.30
C THR A 90 2.76 -5.09 -3.20
N GLY A 91 1.43 -5.09 -3.31
CA GLY A 91 0.53 -5.61 -2.28
C GLY A 91 0.76 -7.09 -1.94
N ASP A 92 1.12 -7.90 -2.94
CA ASP A 92 1.50 -9.30 -2.73
C ASP A 92 2.73 -9.47 -1.85
N TYR A 93 3.69 -8.55 -1.95
CA TYR A 93 4.88 -8.59 -1.10
C TYR A 93 4.54 -8.27 0.34
N VAL A 94 3.63 -7.34 0.61
CA VAL A 94 3.17 -7.05 1.98
C VAL A 94 2.59 -8.30 2.64
N ARG A 95 1.70 -9.00 1.95
CA ARG A 95 1.10 -10.25 2.44
C ARG A 95 2.14 -11.35 2.67
N LYS A 96 3.09 -11.48 1.74
CA LYS A 96 4.19 -12.45 1.85
C LYS A 96 5.13 -12.12 3.03
N LEU A 97 5.42 -10.84 3.26
CA LEU A 97 6.23 -10.38 4.39
C LEU A 97 5.54 -10.68 5.73
N GLU A 98 4.24 -10.43 5.84
CA GLU A 98 3.44 -10.79 7.04
C GLU A 98 3.42 -12.30 7.27
N GLN A 99 3.22 -13.10 6.23
CA GLN A 99 3.29 -14.56 6.35
C GLN A 99 4.68 -15.01 6.80
N THR A 100 5.73 -14.47 6.19
CA THR A 100 7.11 -14.86 6.49
C THR A 100 7.52 -14.43 7.89
N GLN A 101 6.98 -13.33 8.42
CA GLN A 101 7.13 -12.95 9.81
C GLN A 101 6.61 -14.05 10.75
N ASN A 102 5.41 -14.58 10.49
CA ASN A 102 4.82 -15.64 11.30
C ASN A 102 5.63 -16.94 11.19
N ASP A 103 6.02 -17.33 9.97
CA ASP A 103 6.87 -18.52 9.73
C ASP A 103 8.21 -18.41 10.47
N LEU A 104 8.72 -17.19 10.62
CA LEU A 104 10.01 -16.90 11.24
C LEU A 104 9.89 -16.98 12.76
N GLN A 105 8.82 -16.41 13.32
CA GLN A 105 8.49 -16.55 14.74
C GLN A 105 8.33 -18.03 15.11
N GLN A 106 7.57 -18.79 14.32
CA GLN A 106 7.38 -20.22 14.55
C GLN A 106 8.70 -21.01 14.51
N ALA A 107 9.60 -20.68 13.57
CA ALA A 107 10.89 -21.35 13.47
C ALA A 107 11.80 -21.08 14.69
N ILE A 108 11.72 -19.90 15.28
CA ILE A 108 12.46 -19.53 16.49
C ILE A 108 11.89 -20.25 17.71
N GLU A 109 10.57 -20.20 17.89
CA GLU A 109 9.88 -20.84 19.03
C GLU A 109 10.07 -22.35 19.05
N SER A 110 9.98 -22.98 17.88
CA SER A 110 10.22 -24.42 17.71
C SER A 110 11.70 -24.80 17.75
N LYS A 111 12.60 -23.81 17.73
CA LYS A 111 14.05 -23.99 17.60
C LYS A 111 14.44 -24.86 16.40
N ASP A 112 13.67 -24.77 15.31
CA ASP A 112 13.92 -25.49 14.07
C ASP A 112 14.90 -24.70 13.20
N GLN A 113 16.15 -25.12 13.21
CA GLN A 113 17.24 -24.51 12.44
C GLN A 113 17.02 -24.57 10.93
N HIS A 114 16.47 -25.67 10.42
CA HIS A 114 16.28 -25.83 8.98
C HIS A 114 15.13 -24.94 8.49
N GLN A 115 14.03 -24.93 9.25
CA GLN A 115 12.91 -24.03 8.97
C GLN A 115 13.35 -22.57 9.10
N LEU A 116 14.13 -22.22 10.11
CA LEU A 116 14.65 -20.86 10.31
C LEU A 116 15.49 -20.38 9.12
N GLN A 117 16.42 -21.22 8.65
CA GLN A 117 17.24 -20.89 7.47
C GLN A 117 16.39 -20.76 6.20
N LYS A 118 15.42 -21.66 6.00
CA LYS A 118 14.51 -21.62 4.86
C LYS A 118 13.68 -20.33 4.89
N THR A 119 13.11 -19.98 6.04
CA THR A 119 12.29 -18.77 6.20
C THR A 119 13.13 -17.51 6.02
N ALA A 120 14.34 -17.44 6.59
CA ALA A 120 15.26 -16.32 6.39
C ALA A 120 15.61 -16.13 4.89
N THR A 121 15.86 -17.23 4.20
CA THR A 121 16.12 -17.23 2.75
C THR A 121 14.92 -16.71 1.97
N ASN A 122 13.71 -17.18 2.31
CA ASN A 122 12.47 -16.72 1.71
C ASN A 122 12.25 -15.22 1.94
N LEU A 123 12.42 -14.75 3.18
CA LEU A 123 12.32 -13.34 3.55
C LEU A 123 13.25 -12.48 2.68
N ARG A 124 14.52 -12.89 2.54
CA ARG A 124 15.49 -12.19 1.71
C ARG A 124 15.02 -12.08 0.25
N TYR A 125 14.55 -13.18 -0.34
CA TYR A 125 14.04 -13.16 -1.72
C TYR A 125 12.80 -12.28 -1.88
N GLN A 126 11.89 -12.29 -0.91
CA GLN A 126 10.70 -11.44 -0.95
C GLN A 126 11.06 -9.96 -0.85
N LEU A 127 11.98 -9.59 0.05
CA LEU A 127 12.47 -8.23 0.19
C LEU A 127 13.20 -7.75 -1.07
N GLN A 128 13.98 -8.62 -1.72
CA GLN A 128 14.61 -8.32 -3.02
C GLN A 128 13.55 -8.09 -4.11
N GLY A 129 12.60 -9.02 -4.29
CA GLY A 129 11.53 -8.87 -5.27
C GLY A 129 10.64 -7.65 -5.00
N PHE A 130 10.44 -7.30 -3.72
CA PHE A 130 9.73 -6.10 -3.32
C PHE A 130 10.50 -4.83 -3.73
N SER A 131 11.81 -4.80 -3.53
CA SER A 131 12.68 -3.71 -4.02
C SER A 131 12.58 -3.58 -5.54
N ASP A 132 12.64 -4.68 -6.27
CA ASP A 132 12.54 -4.68 -7.73
C ASP A 132 11.18 -4.16 -8.20
N ALA A 133 10.09 -4.60 -7.55
CA ALA A 133 8.74 -4.12 -7.84
C ALA A 133 8.58 -2.62 -7.58
N LEU A 134 9.15 -2.10 -6.49
CA LEU A 134 9.16 -0.67 -6.19
C LEU A 134 9.95 0.13 -7.24
N ASN A 135 11.14 -0.34 -7.62
CA ASN A 135 11.97 0.33 -8.63
C ASN A 135 11.32 0.33 -10.03
N ALA A 136 10.49 -0.68 -10.32
CA ALA A 136 9.75 -0.78 -11.57
C ALA A 136 8.51 0.14 -11.65
N LEU A 137 8.13 0.81 -10.56
CA LEU A 137 7.01 1.77 -10.56
C LEU A 137 7.34 3.00 -11.43
N ASN A 138 6.35 3.46 -12.19
CA ASN A 138 6.43 4.66 -13.00
C ASN A 138 5.54 5.77 -12.41
N LEU A 139 5.96 6.27 -11.25
CA LEU A 139 5.22 7.26 -10.46
C LEU A 139 5.32 8.65 -11.12
N LYS A 140 4.24 9.43 -11.00
CA LYS A 140 4.14 10.83 -11.45
C LYS A 140 4.04 11.82 -10.29
N SER A 141 3.55 11.40 -9.13
CA SER A 141 3.54 12.17 -7.89
C SER A 141 4.90 12.10 -7.20
N GLU A 142 5.48 13.27 -6.92
CA GLU A 142 6.71 13.39 -6.14
C GLU A 142 6.52 12.92 -4.69
N GLU A 143 5.32 13.11 -4.12
CA GLU A 143 5.00 12.64 -2.78
C GLU A 143 5.07 11.11 -2.70
N ILE A 144 4.46 10.42 -3.67
CA ILE A 144 4.50 8.95 -3.71
C ILE A 144 5.91 8.44 -4.07
N ASP A 145 6.66 9.18 -4.89
CA ASP A 145 8.06 8.86 -5.16
C ASP A 145 8.96 8.96 -3.92
N SER A 146 8.74 10.00 -3.10
CA SER A 146 9.43 10.14 -1.81
C SER A 146 9.10 8.97 -0.87
N ILE A 147 7.83 8.55 -0.79
CA ILE A 147 7.41 7.37 -0.02
C ILE A 147 8.11 6.12 -0.55
N ARG A 148 8.13 5.90 -1.87
CA ARG A 148 8.88 4.80 -2.49
C ARG A 148 10.33 4.80 -2.06
N GLY A 149 11.01 5.95 -2.07
CA GLY A 149 12.39 6.08 -1.61
C GLY A 149 12.59 5.76 -0.12
N GLN A 150 11.63 6.13 0.74
CA GLN A 150 11.65 5.75 2.16
C GLN A 150 11.48 4.24 2.35
N VAL A 151 10.54 3.63 1.63
CA VAL A 151 10.29 2.18 1.67
C VAL A 151 11.51 1.42 1.15
N LEU A 152 12.13 1.84 0.05
CA LEU A 152 13.35 1.22 -0.48
C LEU A 152 14.50 1.25 0.54
N ARG A 153 14.70 2.37 1.24
CA ARG A 153 15.73 2.48 2.29
C ARG A 153 15.46 1.56 3.47
N ALA A 154 14.21 1.52 3.96
CA ALA A 154 13.85 0.62 5.04
C ALA A 154 13.97 -0.86 4.61
N ASN A 155 13.61 -1.20 3.37
CA ASN A 155 13.75 -2.54 2.83
C ASN A 155 15.23 -2.94 2.79
N LYS A 156 16.09 -2.04 2.31
CA LYS A 156 17.53 -2.24 2.33
C LYS A 156 18.10 -2.40 3.74
N GLN A 157 17.63 -1.63 4.72
CA GLN A 157 18.04 -1.79 6.12
C GLN A 157 17.72 -3.21 6.65
N VAL A 158 16.54 -3.76 6.32
CA VAL A 158 16.19 -5.13 6.71
C VAL A 158 17.08 -6.15 6.00
N LEU A 159 17.27 -6.00 4.68
CA LEU A 159 18.15 -6.86 3.88
C LEU A 159 19.60 -6.86 4.38
N ASP A 160 20.09 -5.71 4.84
CA ASP A 160 21.45 -5.53 5.34
C ASP A 160 21.61 -6.05 6.79
N SER A 161 20.53 -6.46 7.45
CA SER A 161 20.59 -7.03 8.80
C SER A 161 21.51 -8.27 8.83
N PRO A 162 22.26 -8.50 9.93
CA PRO A 162 23.17 -9.65 10.04
C PRO A 162 22.50 -10.99 9.77
N PHE A 163 21.23 -11.11 10.14
CA PHE A 163 20.40 -12.30 9.95
C PHE A 163 20.13 -12.60 8.46
N LEU A 164 19.90 -11.58 7.63
CA LEU A 164 19.50 -11.76 6.22
C LEU A 164 20.64 -11.58 5.23
N ASN A 165 21.70 -10.85 5.59
CA ASN A 165 22.83 -10.57 4.71
C ASN A 165 23.84 -11.74 4.60
N GLY A 166 23.61 -12.84 5.32
CA GLY A 166 24.47 -14.03 5.32
C GLY A 166 25.64 -13.97 6.29
N SER A 167 25.74 -12.95 7.15
CA SER A 167 26.75 -12.86 8.22
C SER A 167 26.44 -13.79 9.39
N THR A 168 25.18 -14.22 9.53
CA THR A 168 24.78 -15.22 10.52
C THR A 168 25.07 -16.63 10.02
N ASP A 169 25.97 -17.32 10.70
CA ASP A 169 26.23 -18.74 10.48
C ASP A 169 25.10 -19.58 11.11
N PHE A 170 24.12 -19.96 10.28
CA PHE A 170 23.02 -20.83 10.68
C PHE A 170 23.47 -22.24 11.06
N SER A 171 24.75 -22.64 10.89
CA SER A 171 25.25 -23.94 11.38
C SER A 171 25.64 -23.92 12.87
N LYS A 172 25.79 -22.73 13.46
CA LYS A 172 26.20 -22.51 14.87
C LYS A 172 25.16 -21.67 15.60
N ILE A 173 23.90 -22.09 15.52
CA ILE A 173 22.78 -21.27 15.99
C ILE A 173 22.85 -21.03 17.50
N ASN A 174 22.91 -19.74 17.86
CA ASN A 174 22.48 -19.27 19.17
C ASN A 174 21.10 -18.63 19.00
N PHE A 175 20.05 -19.39 19.36
CA PHE A 175 18.67 -18.95 19.19
C PHE A 175 18.34 -17.70 20.02
N GLU A 176 18.96 -17.51 21.20
CA GLU A 176 18.75 -16.28 22.00
C GLU A 176 19.24 -15.04 21.26
N LYS A 177 20.41 -15.13 20.59
CA LYS A 177 20.92 -14.02 19.77
C LYS A 177 20.04 -13.74 18.56
N ILE A 178 19.50 -14.79 17.94
CA ILE A 178 18.60 -14.65 16.79
C ILE A 178 17.28 -14.03 17.23
N GLU A 179 16.70 -14.48 18.34
CA GLU A 179 15.47 -13.94 18.91
C GLU A 179 15.60 -12.43 19.18
N GLN A 180 16.72 -11.99 19.75
CA GLN A 180 17.00 -10.57 19.97
C GLN A 180 17.07 -9.77 18.66
N GLN A 181 17.76 -10.28 17.64
CA GLN A 181 17.83 -9.63 16.32
C GLN A 181 16.47 -9.62 15.61
N MET A 182 15.62 -10.59 15.92
CA MET A 182 14.32 -10.75 15.28
C MET A 182 13.29 -9.74 15.74
N ASN A 183 13.32 -9.30 16.99
CA ASN A 183 12.47 -8.19 17.42
C ASN A 183 12.68 -6.93 16.57
N THR A 184 13.93 -6.65 16.16
CA THR A 184 14.25 -5.56 15.24
C THR A 184 13.68 -5.82 13.84
N ILE A 185 13.88 -7.01 13.29
CA ILE A 185 13.40 -7.36 11.94
C ILE A 185 11.87 -7.32 11.87
N GLN A 186 11.16 -7.78 12.90
CA GLN A 186 9.70 -7.71 12.98
C GLN A 186 9.21 -6.26 13.01
N SER A 187 9.82 -5.40 13.84
CA SER A 187 9.49 -3.98 13.88
C SER A 187 9.73 -3.30 12.53
N ASP A 188 10.85 -3.60 11.86
CA ASP A 188 11.18 -3.00 10.57
C ASP A 188 10.23 -3.49 9.46
N MET A 189 9.80 -4.75 9.49
CA MET A 189 8.76 -5.26 8.58
C MET A 189 7.40 -4.62 8.81
N LEU A 190 6.98 -4.43 10.06
CA LEU A 190 5.75 -3.70 10.38
C LEU A 190 5.83 -2.25 9.91
N LYS A 191 6.98 -1.60 10.07
CA LYS A 191 7.21 -0.24 9.56
C LYS A 191 7.13 -0.19 8.03
N LEU A 192 7.67 -1.20 7.33
CA LEU A 192 7.55 -1.33 5.89
C LEU A 192 6.10 -1.47 5.44
N ALA A 193 5.33 -2.35 6.08
CA ALA A 193 3.90 -2.51 5.81
C ALA A 193 3.13 -1.21 6.09
N ALA A 194 3.41 -0.56 7.21
CA ALA A 194 2.76 0.70 7.60
C ALA A 194 2.99 1.81 6.56
N MET A 195 4.21 1.99 6.07
CA MET A 195 4.52 2.99 5.04
C MET A 195 3.76 2.75 3.73
N LEU A 196 3.48 1.50 3.37
CA LEU A 196 2.69 1.16 2.18
C LEU A 196 1.20 1.38 2.39
N THR A 197 0.72 1.20 3.62
CA THR A 197 -0.68 1.49 3.97
C THR A 197 -0.95 2.99 4.11
N MET A 198 0.03 3.80 4.52
CA MET A 198 -0.12 5.25 4.68
C MET A 198 -0.33 6.01 3.37
N GLY A 199 -0.03 5.39 2.22
CA GLY A 199 -0.50 5.87 0.92
C GLY A 199 -2.03 5.96 0.82
N LYS A 200 -2.79 5.35 1.75
CA LYS A 200 -4.26 5.45 1.83
C LYS A 200 -4.77 6.65 2.65
N SER A 201 -3.92 7.36 3.39
CA SER A 201 -4.35 8.39 4.34
C SER A 201 -3.70 9.73 4.03
N SER A 202 -4.19 10.37 2.97
CA SER A 202 -4.11 11.83 2.79
C SER A 202 -5.50 12.45 2.94
N ASP A 203 -6.30 11.94 3.88
CA ASP A 203 -7.60 12.48 4.30
C ASP A 203 -7.71 12.40 5.82
N GLN A 204 -6.84 13.13 6.54
CA GLN A 204 -7.12 13.57 7.91
C GLN A 204 -6.10 14.64 8.32
N GLN A 205 -6.23 15.78 7.66
CA GLN A 205 -5.84 17.05 8.27
C GLN A 205 -6.94 18.04 7.89
N GLY A 206 -7.98 18.05 8.71
CA GLY A 206 -9.16 18.88 8.55
C GLY A 206 -9.96 18.84 9.85
N ASP A 207 -9.98 19.99 10.51
CA ASP A 207 -10.87 20.39 11.58
C ASP A 207 -10.61 19.84 12.99
N ASP A 208 -9.56 20.38 13.62
CA ASP A 208 -9.62 20.73 15.05
C ASP A 208 -9.26 22.22 15.18
N ASP A 209 -10.13 23.06 14.63
CA ASP A 209 -10.22 24.47 15.00
C ASP A 209 -11.68 24.91 14.83
N SER A 210 -12.45 24.78 15.90
CA SER A 210 -13.72 25.49 16.07
C SER A 210 -13.91 25.78 17.55
N ASP A 211 -13.73 27.05 17.90
CA ASP A 211 -14.08 27.67 19.16
C ASP A 211 -15.46 27.23 19.71
N GLN A 212 -15.48 26.87 21.00
CA GLN A 212 -16.42 27.42 22.00
C GLN A 212 -16.03 27.06 23.44
#